data_AF-A0A835XFA0-F1
#
_entry.id   AF-A0A835XFA0-F1
#
_cell.length_a   1.000
_cell.length_b   1.000
_cell.length_c   1.000
_cell.angle_alpha   90.00
_cell.angle_beta   90.00
_cell.angle_gamma   90.00
#
_symmetry.space_group_name_H-M   'P 1'
#
loop_
_entity.id
_entity.type
_entity.pdbx_description
1 polymer ?
#
loop_
_entity_poly.entity_id
_entity_poly.type
_entity_poly.pdbx_seq_one_letter_code
_entity_poly.pdbx_strand_id
1 'polypeptide(L)' 'MTNGPAKLTQALKINKKQYGVDLSKKSELYITEGIDSRKKIFTDKRVGIKNGVDKLWNFKIEI' A
#
# COMPACT_ATOMS: atom_id res chain seq x y z
N MET A 1 -1.30 9.71 -10.16
CA MET A 1 -1.55 8.48 -10.97
C MET A 1 -1.71 7.22 -10.13
N THR A 2 -1.05 7.08 -8.97
CA THR A 2 -1.07 5.89 -8.10
C THR A 2 -1.97 6.03 -6.86
N ASN A 3 -3.10 6.73 -6.97
CA ASN A 3 -3.97 7.07 -5.82
C ASN A 3 -5.00 5.98 -5.45
N GLY A 4 -4.68 4.71 -5.68
CA GLY A 4 -5.54 3.59 -5.33
C GLY A 4 -4.86 2.26 -5.61
N PRO A 5 -5.31 1.17 -4.97
CA PRO A 5 -4.63 -0.13 -5.02
C PRO A 5 -4.50 -0.66 -6.46
N ALA A 6 -5.58 -0.63 -7.24
CA ALA A 6 -5.56 -1.10 -8.63
C ALA A 6 -4.71 -0.21 -9.56
N LYS A 7 -4.73 1.12 -9.36
CA LYS A 7 -3.94 2.06 -10.15
C LYS A 7 -2.44 1.94 -9.86
N LEU A 8 -2.09 1.69 -8.60
CA LEU A 8 -0.71 1.42 -8.19
C LEU A 8 -0.17 0.16 -8.88
N THR A 9 -0.93 -0.94 -8.84
CA THR A 9 -0.50 -2.19 -9.49
C THR A 9 -0.33 -2.05 -10.99
N GLN A 10 -1.22 -1.28 -11.65
CA GLN A 10 -1.10 -1.00 -13.09
C GLN A 10 0.16 -0.17 -13.41
N ALA A 11 0.40 0.91 -12.66
CA ALA A 11 1.57 1.76 -12.86
C ALA A 11 2.90 1.02 -12.70
N LEU A 12 2.95 0.06 -11.76
CA LEU A 12 4.13 -0.76 -11.49
C LEU A 12 4.16 -2.09 -12.26
N LYS A 13 3.20 -2.33 -13.16
CA LYS A 13 3.04 -3.60 -13.92
C LYS A 13 2.96 -4.87 -13.06
N ILE A 14 2.52 -4.73 -11.81
CA ILE A 14 2.29 -5.85 -10.89
C ILE A 14 1.08 -6.64 -11.39
N ASN A 15 1.27 -7.94 -11.55
CA ASN A 15 0.24 -8.88 -11.95
C ASN A 15 0.36 -10.19 -11.15
N LYS A 16 -0.39 -11.23 -11.53
CA LYS A 16 -0.41 -12.51 -10.79
C LYS A 16 0.94 -13.20 -10.69
N LYS A 17 1.92 -12.87 -11.56
CA LYS A 17 3.27 -13.44 -11.52
C LYS A 17 4.03 -13.12 -10.22
N GLN A 18 3.72 -11.98 -9.58
CA GLN A 18 4.36 -11.57 -8.34
C GLN A 18 3.75 -12.25 -7.09
N TYR A 19 2.73 -13.11 -7.24
CA TYR A 19 2.14 -13.83 -6.12
C TYR A 19 3.17 -14.78 -5.49
N GLY A 20 3.41 -14.63 -4.18
CA GLY A 20 4.39 -15.42 -3.43
C GLY A 20 5.82 -14.91 -3.49
N VAL A 21 6.10 -13.80 -4.19
CA VAL A 21 7.42 -13.16 -4.17
C VAL A 21 7.74 -12.61 -2.78
N ASP A 22 8.95 -12.89 -2.30
CA ASP A 22 9.47 -12.41 -1.03
C ASP A 22 9.99 -10.97 -1.16
N LEU A 23 9.20 -10.01 -0.68
CA LEU A 23 9.50 -8.57 -0.75
C LEU A 23 10.68 -8.13 0.13
N SER A 24 11.13 -8.97 1.07
CA SER A 24 12.26 -8.66 1.95
C SER A 24 13.62 -8.89 1.27
N LYS A 25 13.63 -9.60 0.15
CA LYS A 25 14.83 -9.89 -0.65
C LYS A 25 14.88 -8.97 -1.85
N LYS A 26 16.08 -8.50 -2.18
CA LYS A 26 16.31 -7.70 -3.38
C LYS A 26 16.06 -8.57 -4.62
N SER A 27 14.92 -8.36 -5.26
CA SER A 27 14.44 -9.12 -6.42
C SER A 27 13.81 -8.19 -7.47
N GLU A 28 12.95 -8.70 -8.35
CA GLU A 28 12.19 -7.87 -9.30
C GLU A 28 11.23 -6.87 -8.62
N LEU A 29 10.75 -7.20 -7.41
CA LEU A 29 9.90 -6.35 -6.58
C LEU A 29 10.33 -6.52 -5.12
N TYR A 30 10.72 -5.42 -4.48
CA TYR A 30 11.23 -5.43 -3.11
C TYR A 30 10.92 -4.12 -2.39
N ILE A 31 10.95 -4.15 -1.06
CA ILE A 31 10.80 -2.95 -0.22
C ILE A 31 12.21 -2.39 0.05
N THR A 32 12.33 -1.07 -0.01
CA THR A 32 13.56 -0.33 0.31
C THR A 32 13.29 0.66 1.42
N GLU A 33 14.36 1.14 2.06
CA GLU A 33 14.28 2.23 3.02
C GLU A 33 13.58 3.44 2.42
N GLY A 34 12.62 3.96 3.18
CA GLY A 34 11.85 5.15 2.81
C GLY A 34 12.60 6.44 3.13
N ILE A 35 12.10 7.54 2.58
CA ILE A 35 12.57 8.87 2.96
C ILE A 35 11.92 9.22 4.31
N ASP A 36 12.70 9.61 5.31
CA ASP A 36 12.16 10.14 6.56
C ASP A 36 11.38 11.42 6.24
N SER A 37 10.08 11.38 6.49
CA SER A 37 9.18 12.46 6.14
C SER A 37 8.61 13.20 7.36
N ARG A 38 8.86 12.75 8.61
CA ARG A 38 8.22 13.30 9.84
C ARG A 38 6.73 13.67 9.65
N LYS A 39 6.02 12.98 8.75
CA LYS A 39 4.66 13.30 8.33
C LYS A 39 3.67 12.75 9.35
N LYS A 40 2.62 13.51 9.62
CA LYS A 40 1.51 13.06 10.46
C LYS A 40 0.81 11.86 9.81
N ILE A 41 0.53 10.84 10.60
CA ILE A 41 -0.26 9.68 10.19
C ILE A 41 -1.72 9.93 10.55
N PHE A 42 -2.59 9.82 9.56
CA PHE A 42 -4.04 9.85 9.71
C PHE A 42 -4.59 8.43 9.69
N THR A 43 -5.63 8.19 10.49
CA THR A 43 -6.34 6.92 10.56
C THR A 43 -7.78 7.10 10.14
N ASP A 44 -8.33 6.10 9.46
CA ASP A 44 -9.68 6.12 8.90
C ASP A 44 -10.22 4.70 8.76
N LYS A 45 -11.50 4.56 8.44
CA LYS A 45 -12.15 3.30 8.11
C LYS A 45 -11.59 2.74 6.79
N ARG A 46 -11.55 1.42 6.66
CA ARG A 46 -11.17 0.76 5.40
C ARG A 46 -12.24 0.99 4.33
N VAL A 47 -11.81 1.12 3.08
CA VAL A 47 -12.69 1.34 1.93
C VAL A 47 -13.22 0.01 1.40
N GLY A 48 -14.53 -0.08 1.13
CA GLY A 48 -15.15 -1.20 0.40
C GLY A 48 -15.36 -2.49 1.22
N ILE A 49 -15.27 -2.43 2.55
CA ILE A 49 -15.52 -3.59 3.43
C ILE A 49 -16.94 -3.59 4.00
N LYS A 50 -17.47 -4.78 4.30
CA LYS A 50 -18.77 -4.96 4.97
C LYS A 50 -18.65 -5.27 6.48
N ASN A 51 -17.54 -5.87 6.90
CA ASN A 51 -17.30 -6.31 8.28
C ASN A 51 -16.15 -5.53 8.93
N GLY A 52 -16.33 -5.07 10.18
CA GLY A 52 -15.34 -4.25 10.90
C GLY A 52 -15.21 -2.84 10.34
N VAL A 53 -16.35 -2.25 9.94
CA VAL A 53 -16.46 -0.89 9.35
C VAL A 53 -16.19 0.22 10.36
N ASP A 54 -16.26 -0.09 11.65
CA ASP A 54 -15.93 0.78 12.77
C ASP A 54 -14.42 0.91 12.99
N LYS A 55 -13.63 -0.04 12.51
CA LYS A 55 -12.18 -0.11 12.76
C LYS A 55 -11.41 0.88 11.90
N LEU A 56 -10.53 1.65 12.54
CA LEU A 56 -9.67 2.64 11.91
C LEU A 56 -8.39 2.02 11.32
N TRP A 57 -8.57 1.07 10.40
CA TRP A 57 -7.48 0.27 9.80
C TRP A 57 -7.08 0.75 8.39
N ASN A 58 -7.19 2.03 8.14
CA ASN A 58 -6.72 2.68 6.92
C ASN A 58 -5.81 3.83 7.31
N PHE A 59 -4.52 3.70 6.99
CA PHE A 59 -3.47 4.62 7.42
C PHE A 59 -2.97 5.43 6.23
N LYS A 60 -2.85 6.75 6.39
CA LYS A 60 -2.49 7.68 5.32
C LYS A 60 -1.56 8.74 5.87
N ILE A 61 -0.68 9.28 5.04
CA ILE A 61 0.10 10.48 5.35
C ILE A 61 -0.51 11.69 4.65
N GLU A 62 -0.20 12.88 5.13
CA GLU A 62 -0.43 14.11 4.35
C GLU A 62 0.36 14.02 3.05
N ILE A 63 -0.32 14.10 1.90
CA ILE A 63 0.32 14.02 0.59
C ILE A 63 0.81 15.39 0.19
#